data_AF-A0A080LX82-F1
#
_entry.id   AF-A0A080LX82-F1
#
_cell.length_a   1.000
_cell.length_b   1.000
_cell.length_c   1.000
_cell.angle_alpha   90.00
_cell.angle_beta   90.00
_cell.angle_gamma   90.00
#
_symmetry.space_group_name_H-M   'P 1'
#
loop_
_entity.id
_entity.type
_entity.pdbx_description
1 polymer ?
#
loop_
_entity_poly.entity_id
_entity_poly.type
_entity_poly.pdbx_seq_one_letter_code
_entity_poly.pdbx_strand_id
1 'polypeptide(L)'
;MLAGVGQAVAHRDPARSREALRRLILDLQDCLSTVERCRKPVLAAIQGACIGGAIDLVTCCDMRYAAAEVQFSVREIDVGMTADVGTLQRLPRLIPDGVARELAYTGRSVDGAEAKAIGLVNQVYATPEALLDGVRTIAPALPAACRRLSITLNWPHRSSSWCSSAMC
;
A
#
# COMPACT_ATOMS: atom_id res chain seq x y z
N MET A 1 11.37 -11.16 0.37
CA MET A 1 11.23 -11.23 -1.11
C MET A 1 12.34 -10.50 -1.87
N LEU A 2 13.10 -9.55 -1.28
CA LEU A 2 14.14 -8.79 -2.01
C LEU A 2 15.58 -9.35 -1.88
N ALA A 3 15.82 -10.29 -0.97
CA ALA A 3 17.08 -11.02 -0.85
C ALA A 3 17.27 -11.96 -2.06
N GLY A 4 17.75 -11.42 -3.17
CA GLY A 4 17.93 -12.17 -4.43
C GLY A 4 17.88 -11.31 -5.69
N VAL A 5 17.40 -10.06 -5.61
CA VAL A 5 17.32 -9.15 -6.77
C VAL A 5 18.69 -8.98 -7.43
N GLY A 6 19.74 -8.75 -6.63
CA GLY A 6 21.10 -8.58 -7.12
C GLY A 6 21.64 -9.80 -7.88
N GLN A 7 21.24 -11.02 -7.48
CA GLN A 7 21.58 -12.24 -8.22
C GLN A 7 20.73 -12.41 -9.49
N ALA A 8 19.43 -12.09 -9.41
CA ALA A 8 18.50 -12.21 -10.53
C ALA A 8 18.85 -11.30 -11.71
N VAL A 9 19.45 -10.13 -11.45
CA VAL A 9 19.84 -9.16 -12.47
C VAL A 9 21.34 -9.20 -12.80
N ALA A 10 22.09 -10.13 -12.22
CA ALA A 10 23.53 -10.21 -12.39
C ALA A 10 23.92 -10.57 -13.83
N HIS A 11 24.78 -9.75 -14.42
CA HIS A 11 25.40 -9.98 -15.72
C HIS A 11 26.88 -9.60 -15.69
N ARG A 12 27.71 -10.27 -16.53
CA ARG A 12 29.17 -10.03 -16.60
C ARG A 12 29.50 -8.59 -16.99
N ASP A 13 28.70 -8.01 -17.87
CA ASP A 13 28.73 -6.59 -18.24
C ASP A 13 27.91 -5.75 -17.24
N PRO A 14 28.55 -4.82 -16.49
CA PRO A 14 27.86 -3.96 -15.53
C PRO A 14 26.74 -3.10 -16.13
N ALA A 15 26.84 -2.70 -17.39
CA ALA A 15 25.80 -1.91 -18.05
C ALA A 15 24.51 -2.72 -18.22
N ARG A 16 24.64 -4.00 -18.57
CA ARG A 16 23.51 -4.92 -18.71
C ARG A 16 22.86 -5.25 -17.36
N SER A 17 23.65 -5.39 -16.30
CA SER A 17 23.10 -5.58 -14.94
C SER A 17 22.25 -4.39 -14.50
N ARG A 18 22.71 -3.16 -14.76
CA ARG A 18 21.97 -1.93 -14.45
C ARG A 18 20.68 -1.80 -15.26
N GLU A 19 20.72 -2.14 -16.55
CA GLU A 19 19.52 -2.13 -17.39
C GLU A 19 18.51 -3.21 -16.96
N ALA A 20 18.96 -4.40 -16.59
CA ALA A 20 18.09 -5.45 -16.07
C ALA A 20 17.43 -5.02 -14.75
N LEU A 21 18.19 -4.43 -13.82
CA LEU A 21 17.65 -3.86 -12.59
C LEU A 21 16.63 -2.75 -12.86
N ARG A 22 16.94 -1.84 -13.79
CA ARG A 22 16.04 -0.76 -14.18
C ARG A 22 14.71 -1.30 -14.72
N ARG A 23 14.74 -2.31 -15.58
CA ARG A 23 13.53 -2.95 -16.11
C ARG A 23 12.70 -3.59 -15.00
N LEU A 24 13.35 -4.33 -14.10
CA LEU A 24 12.67 -4.93 -12.96
C LEU A 24 11.99 -3.87 -12.07
N ILE A 25 12.67 -2.76 -11.77
CA ILE A 25 12.08 -1.67 -10.99
C ILE A 25 10.86 -1.09 -11.71
N LEU A 26 10.95 -0.85 -13.02
CA LEU A 26 9.83 -0.34 -13.81
C LEU A 26 8.65 -1.33 -13.82
N ASP A 27 8.92 -2.62 -13.94
CA ASP A 27 7.88 -3.66 -13.91
C ASP A 27 7.20 -3.71 -12.53
N LEU A 28 7.95 -3.58 -11.43
CA LEU A 28 7.40 -3.50 -10.07
C LEU A 28 6.56 -2.22 -9.86
N GLN A 29 7.06 -1.08 -10.32
CA GLN A 29 6.32 0.19 -10.28
C GLN A 29 5.03 0.12 -11.10
N ASP A 30 5.06 -0.50 -12.28
CA ASP A 30 3.87 -0.65 -13.12
C ASP A 30 2.86 -1.58 -12.47
N CYS A 31 3.30 -2.70 -11.88
CA CYS A 31 2.45 -3.61 -11.09
C CYS A 31 1.62 -2.84 -10.05
N LEU A 32 2.25 -1.99 -9.24
CA LEU A 32 1.51 -1.19 -8.24
C LEU A 32 0.66 -0.09 -8.88
N SER A 33 1.14 0.54 -9.94
CA SER A 33 0.41 1.57 -10.67
C SER A 33 -0.84 1.03 -11.37
N THR A 34 -0.93 -0.28 -11.63
CA THR A 34 -2.15 -0.91 -12.17
C THR A 34 -3.35 -0.76 -11.24
N VAL A 35 -3.12 -0.73 -9.91
CA VAL A 35 -4.16 -0.53 -8.90
C VAL A 35 -4.75 0.88 -9.02
N GLU A 36 -3.89 1.88 -9.16
CA GLU A 36 -4.29 3.29 -9.35
C GLU A 36 -4.98 3.52 -10.72
N ARG A 37 -4.56 2.78 -11.76
CA ARG A 37 -5.19 2.81 -13.09
C ARG A 37 -6.46 1.95 -13.18
N CYS A 38 -6.85 1.29 -12.10
CA CYS A 38 -8.01 0.43 -12.09
C CYS A 38 -9.26 1.27 -12.42
N ARG A 39 -10.10 0.80 -13.36
CA ARG A 39 -11.36 1.47 -13.71
C ARG A 39 -12.40 1.44 -12.58
N LYS A 40 -12.03 0.83 -11.46
CA LYS A 40 -12.89 0.44 -10.36
C LYS A 40 -12.29 1.06 -9.10
N PRO A 41 -13.09 1.71 -8.23
CA PRO A 41 -12.55 2.25 -6.99
C PRO A 41 -12.03 1.11 -6.10
N VAL A 42 -10.82 1.29 -5.56
CA VAL A 42 -10.13 0.31 -4.73
C VAL A 42 -10.17 0.77 -3.28
N LEU A 43 -10.80 -0.04 -2.43
CA LEU A 43 -10.91 0.19 -0.99
C LEU A 43 -9.92 -0.73 -0.26
N ALA A 44 -9.00 -0.15 0.50
CA ALA A 44 -8.08 -0.91 1.35
C ALA A 44 -8.66 -1.06 2.76
N ALA A 45 -8.84 -2.30 3.20
CA ALA A 45 -9.08 -2.67 4.59
C ALA A 45 -7.75 -3.19 5.18
N ILE A 46 -7.23 -2.46 6.16
CA ILE A 46 -5.87 -2.63 6.68
C ILE A 46 -5.90 -3.01 8.16
N GLN A 47 -5.24 -4.10 8.50
CA GLN A 47 -5.12 -4.58 9.87
C GLN A 47 -3.74 -5.20 10.11
N GLY A 48 -3.31 -5.27 11.37
CA GLY A 48 -1.99 -5.78 11.73
C GLY A 48 -0.87 -4.83 11.30
N ALA A 49 0.11 -5.32 10.55
CA ALA A 49 1.29 -4.54 10.16
C ALA A 49 1.27 -4.19 8.66
N CYS A 50 1.27 -2.89 8.35
CA CYS A 50 1.41 -2.32 7.02
C CYS A 50 2.79 -1.67 6.90
N ILE A 51 3.79 -2.47 6.51
CA ILE A 51 5.20 -2.07 6.52
C ILE A 51 5.81 -2.20 5.12
N GLY A 52 6.54 -1.17 4.71
CA GLY A 52 7.31 -1.11 3.48
C GLY A 52 6.45 -1.25 2.22
N GLY A 53 6.69 -2.29 1.41
CA GLY A 53 5.89 -2.63 0.21
C GLY A 53 4.36 -2.66 0.41
N ALA A 54 3.90 -2.91 1.64
CA ALA A 54 2.47 -2.81 1.97
C ALA A 54 1.95 -1.35 1.96
N ILE A 55 2.76 -0.39 2.42
CA ILE A 55 2.46 1.04 2.29
C ILE A 55 2.43 1.42 0.82
N ASP A 56 3.37 0.95 0.00
CA ASP A 56 3.36 1.28 -1.44
C ASP A 56 2.02 0.89 -2.08
N LEU A 57 1.50 -0.30 -1.78
CA LEU A 57 0.18 -0.73 -2.26
C LEU A 57 -0.97 0.10 -1.69
N VAL A 58 -0.97 0.35 -0.39
CA VAL A 58 -2.03 1.12 0.27
C VAL A 58 -2.10 2.54 -0.28
N THR A 59 -0.96 3.17 -0.56
CA THR A 59 -0.92 4.52 -1.16
C THR A 59 -1.45 4.58 -2.59
N CYS A 60 -1.53 3.44 -3.30
CA CYS A 60 -2.18 3.34 -4.61
C CYS A 60 -3.71 3.21 -4.54
N CYS A 61 -4.27 2.90 -3.37
CA CYS A 61 -5.71 2.68 -3.22
C CYS A 61 -6.46 4.01 -3.08
N ASP A 62 -7.68 4.09 -3.61
CA ASP A 62 -8.51 5.30 -3.56
C ASP A 62 -8.95 5.65 -2.13
N MET A 63 -9.41 4.64 -1.38
CA MET A 63 -9.92 4.80 -0.02
C MET A 63 -9.23 3.82 0.91
N ARG A 64 -8.89 4.27 2.12
CA ARG A 64 -8.09 3.50 3.07
C ARG A 64 -8.77 3.48 4.43
N TYR A 65 -8.95 2.29 4.97
CA TYR A 65 -9.62 2.03 6.24
C TYR A 65 -8.74 1.12 7.08
N ALA A 66 -8.70 1.36 8.40
CA ALA A 66 -7.78 0.65 9.28
C ALA A 66 -8.46 0.11 10.54
N ALA A 67 -7.93 -0.98 11.08
CA ALA A 67 -8.21 -1.39 12.46
C ALA A 67 -7.40 -0.55 13.46
N ALA A 68 -7.83 -0.46 14.72
CA ALA A 68 -7.20 0.39 15.72
C ALA A 68 -5.77 -0.04 16.05
N GLU A 69 -5.53 -1.35 16.11
CA GLU A 69 -4.22 -1.95 16.43
C GLU A 69 -3.22 -1.97 15.26
N VAL A 70 -3.58 -1.37 14.11
CA VAL A 70 -2.71 -1.35 12.94
C VAL A 70 -1.43 -0.55 13.19
N GLN A 71 -0.34 -0.95 12.54
CA GLN A 71 0.92 -0.22 12.52
C GLN A 71 1.37 0.04 11.08
N PHE A 72 1.65 1.30 10.76
CA PHE A 72 2.17 1.75 9.48
C PHE A 72 3.65 2.15 9.63
N SER A 73 4.51 1.75 8.69
CA SER A 73 5.92 2.19 8.72
C SER A 73 6.61 2.07 7.35
N VAL A 74 7.39 3.10 6.98
CA VAL A 74 8.23 3.13 5.77
C VAL A 74 9.64 2.66 6.15
N ARG A 75 9.86 1.33 6.22
CA ARG A 75 11.10 0.73 6.75
C ARG A 75 12.17 0.41 5.72
N GLU A 76 12.01 0.85 4.47
CA GLU A 76 13.03 0.72 3.45
C GLU A 76 14.36 1.35 3.89
N ILE A 77 14.29 2.43 4.69
CA ILE A 77 15.46 3.13 5.22
C ILE A 77 16.33 2.24 6.13
N ASP A 78 15.72 1.33 6.92
CA ASP A 78 16.44 0.46 7.86
C ASP A 78 17.35 -0.55 7.14
N VAL A 79 17.03 -0.85 5.88
CA VAL A 79 17.81 -1.77 5.03
C VAL A 79 18.65 -1.03 4.00
N GLY A 80 18.81 0.29 4.14
CA GLY A 80 19.58 1.13 3.21
C GLY A 80 18.96 1.22 1.82
N MET A 81 17.65 0.98 1.71
CA MET A 81 16.90 1.10 0.47
C MET A 81 16.06 2.37 0.45
N THR A 82 15.77 2.84 -0.75
CA THR A 82 14.81 3.92 -0.96
C THR A 82 13.47 3.29 -1.30
N ALA A 83 12.37 3.80 -0.74
CA ALA A 83 11.01 3.39 -1.11
C ALA A 83 10.66 3.93 -2.51
N ASP A 84 11.08 3.18 -3.54
CA ASP A 84 11.08 3.62 -4.93
C ASP A 84 9.93 3.03 -5.77
N VAL A 85 9.10 2.15 -5.22
CA VAL A 85 7.98 1.53 -5.93
C VAL A 85 6.66 2.30 -5.81
N GLY A 86 6.61 3.38 -5.03
CA GLY A 86 5.46 4.29 -5.06
C GLY A 86 5.24 5.21 -3.86
N THR A 87 5.73 4.81 -2.68
CA THR A 87 5.44 5.52 -1.42
C THR A 87 5.92 6.97 -1.50
N LEU A 88 7.17 7.22 -1.90
CA LEU A 88 7.70 8.60 -1.91
C LEU A 88 7.02 9.50 -2.94
N GLN A 89 6.45 8.92 -4.01
CA GLN A 89 5.75 9.68 -5.04
C GLN A 89 4.29 9.97 -4.67
N ARG A 90 3.66 9.08 -3.88
CA ARG A 90 2.22 9.14 -3.56
C ARG A 90 1.95 9.69 -2.17
N LEU A 91 2.74 9.30 -1.17
CA LEU A 91 2.54 9.68 0.23
C LEU A 91 2.43 11.21 0.44
N PRO A 92 3.27 12.06 -0.19
CA PRO A 92 3.15 13.52 -0.05
C PRO A 92 1.85 14.12 -0.62
N ARG A 93 1.10 13.37 -1.42
CA ARG A 93 -0.23 13.77 -1.93
C ARG A 93 -1.37 13.35 -1.01
N LEU A 94 -1.10 12.43 -0.07
CA LEU A 94 -2.09 11.86 0.84
C LEU A 94 -2.02 12.50 2.23
N ILE A 95 -0.82 12.80 2.71
CA ILE A 95 -0.58 13.36 4.05
C ILE A 95 0.24 14.65 3.94
N PRO A 96 0.29 15.48 5.00
CA PRO A 96 1.14 16.67 5.02
C PRO A 96 2.60 16.33 4.67
N ASP A 97 3.18 17.09 3.75
CA ASP A 97 4.52 16.84 3.20
C ASP A 97 5.63 16.77 4.28
N GLY A 98 5.54 17.59 5.34
CA GLY A 98 6.46 17.51 6.48
C GLY A 98 6.41 16.16 7.20
N VAL A 99 5.21 15.62 7.41
CA VAL A 99 5.00 14.30 8.02
C VAL A 99 5.49 13.21 7.07
N ALA A 100 5.21 13.31 5.77
CA ALA A 100 5.70 12.34 4.78
C ALA A 100 7.23 12.20 4.81
N ARG A 101 7.96 13.33 4.90
CA ARG A 101 9.42 13.33 5.02
C ARG A 101 9.89 12.75 6.35
N GLU A 102 9.22 13.10 7.45
CA GLU A 102 9.55 12.55 8.76
C GLU A 102 9.43 11.01 8.77
N LEU A 103 8.32 10.47 8.26
CA LEU A 103 8.11 9.02 8.18
C LEU A 103 9.14 8.35 7.25
N ALA A 104 9.44 8.97 6.11
CA ALA A 104 10.42 8.44 5.15
C ALA A 104 11.87 8.46 5.69
N TYR A 105 12.24 9.47 6.47
CA TYR A 105 13.62 9.63 6.99
C TYR A 105 13.86 8.89 8.30
N THR A 106 12.83 8.76 9.14
CA THR A 106 12.95 8.12 10.45
C THR A 106 12.58 6.65 10.45
N GLY A 107 11.78 6.21 9.47
CA GLY A 107 11.22 4.86 9.46
C GLY A 107 10.33 4.53 10.66
N ARG A 108 9.89 5.53 11.43
CA ARG A 108 9.09 5.30 12.64
C ARG A 108 7.75 4.65 12.32
N SER A 109 7.18 3.97 13.31
CA SER A 109 5.83 3.44 13.21
C SER A 109 4.78 4.50 13.54
N VAL A 110 3.63 4.39 12.90
CA VAL A 110 2.42 5.21 13.06
C VAL A 110 1.28 4.26 13.38
N ASP A 111 0.51 4.53 14.43
CA ASP A 111 -0.66 3.72 14.78
C ASP A 111 -1.91 4.15 13.98
N GLY A 112 -3.02 3.41 14.14
CA GLY A 112 -4.27 3.74 13.45
C GLY A 112 -4.79 5.14 13.76
N ALA A 113 -4.68 5.60 15.01
CA ALA A 113 -5.21 6.90 15.45
C ALA A 113 -4.44 8.06 14.82
N GLU A 114 -3.11 8.00 14.86
CA GLU A 114 -2.23 8.95 14.21
C GLU A 114 -2.40 8.89 12.69
N ALA A 115 -2.49 7.69 12.09
CA ALA A 115 -2.72 7.53 10.65
C ALA A 115 -4.01 8.24 10.19
N LYS A 116 -5.06 8.23 11.02
CA LYS A 116 -6.28 9.00 10.74
C LYS A 116 -6.05 10.50 10.88
N ALA A 117 -5.34 10.93 11.93
CA ALA A 117 -5.08 12.34 12.19
C ALA A 117 -4.26 13.01 11.07
N ILE A 118 -3.30 12.28 10.48
CA ILE A 118 -2.45 12.79 9.40
C ILE A 118 -3.09 12.63 8.00
N GLY A 119 -4.27 12.01 7.90
CA GLY A 119 -4.98 11.80 6.63
C GLY A 119 -4.53 10.58 5.82
N LEU A 120 -3.68 9.71 6.40
CA LEU A 120 -3.26 8.47 5.73
C LEU A 120 -4.44 7.52 5.55
N VAL A 121 -5.34 7.45 6.52
CA VAL A 121 -6.56 6.62 6.44
C VAL A 121 -7.81 7.48 6.64
N ASN A 122 -8.89 7.12 5.94
CA ASN A 122 -10.17 7.82 6.01
C ASN A 122 -10.88 7.57 7.35
N GLN A 123 -10.86 6.33 7.84
CA GLN A 123 -11.53 5.93 9.07
C GLN A 123 -10.84 4.73 9.73
N VAL A 124 -10.91 4.71 11.05
CA VAL A 124 -10.40 3.63 11.90
C VAL A 124 -11.56 2.94 12.59
N TYR A 125 -11.49 1.62 12.70
CA TYR A 125 -12.47 0.75 13.34
C TYR A 125 -11.84 0.05 14.54
N ALA A 126 -12.66 -0.27 15.55
CA ALA A 126 -12.17 -0.82 16.81
C ALA A 126 -11.59 -2.24 16.66
N THR A 127 -12.09 -3.04 15.73
CA THR A 127 -11.60 -4.41 15.47
C THR A 127 -11.53 -4.70 13.97
N PRO A 128 -10.76 -5.72 13.54
CA PRO A 128 -10.72 -6.18 12.15
C PRO A 128 -12.09 -6.61 11.60
N GLU A 129 -12.96 -7.19 12.43
CA GLU A 129 -14.31 -7.59 12.02
C GLU A 129 -15.16 -6.35 11.74
N ALA A 130 -15.14 -5.37 12.65
CA ALA A 130 -15.83 -4.10 12.47
C ALA A 130 -15.30 -3.32 11.26
N LEU A 131 -14.00 -3.41 10.97
CA LEU A 131 -13.37 -2.87 9.77
C LEU A 131 -13.98 -3.49 8.52
N LEU A 132 -14.01 -4.82 8.43
CA LEU A 132 -14.54 -5.52 7.27
C LEU A 132 -16.02 -5.20 7.06
N ASP A 133 -16.82 -5.24 8.13
CA ASP A 133 -18.24 -4.91 8.04
C ASP A 133 -18.46 -3.46 7.62
N GLY A 134 -17.70 -2.52 8.21
CA GLY A 134 -17.72 -1.11 7.82
C GLY A 134 -17.40 -0.89 6.34
N VAL A 135 -16.32 -1.48 5.84
CA VAL A 135 -15.92 -1.39 4.43
C VAL A 135 -16.98 -2.02 3.50
N ARG A 136 -17.60 -3.11 3.91
CA ARG A 136 -18.71 -3.75 3.17
C ARG A 136 -19.94 -2.85 3.06
N THR A 137 -20.19 -1.97 4.03
CA THR A 137 -21.29 -0.99 3.93
C THR A 137 -21.00 0.16 2.97
N ILE A 138 -19.72 0.46 2.69
CA ILE A 138 -19.30 1.57 1.83
C ILE A 138 -19.51 1.23 0.36
N ALA A 139 -19.22 0.00 -0.06
CA ALA A 139 -19.39 -0.40 -1.46
C ALA A 139 -20.83 -0.15 -1.97
N PRO A 140 -21.91 -0.55 -1.27
CA PRO A 140 -23.28 -0.19 -1.62
C PRO A 140 -23.61 1.31 -1.60
N ALA A 141 -22.81 2.17 -0.97
CA ALA A 141 -23.04 3.62 -1.00
C ALA A 141 -22.49 4.28 -2.27
N LEU A 142 -21.56 3.62 -2.99
CA LEU A 142 -20.97 4.15 -4.21
C LEU A 142 -21.99 4.25 -5.36
N PRO A 143 -21.87 5.23 -6.28
CA PRO A 143 -22.74 5.29 -7.46
C PRO A 143 -22.78 3.94 -8.20
N ALA A 144 -23.94 3.56 -8.75
CA ALA A 144 -24.15 2.23 -9.33
C ALA A 144 -23.10 1.85 -10.41
N ALA A 145 -22.62 2.83 -11.18
CA ALA A 145 -21.55 2.67 -12.17
C ALA A 145 -20.20 2.27 -11.53
N CYS A 146 -19.87 2.82 -10.36
CA CYS A 146 -18.65 2.51 -9.61
C CYS A 146 -18.79 1.22 -8.78
N ARG A 147 -20.00 0.92 -8.33
CA ARG A 147 -20.34 -0.16 -7.38
C ARG A 147 -20.14 -1.56 -7.95
N ARG A 148 -20.59 -1.82 -9.19
CA ARG A 148 -20.35 -3.11 -9.89
C ARG A 148 -18.86 -3.42 -10.05
N LEU A 149 -18.04 -2.40 -9.87
CA LEU A 149 -16.65 -2.43 -10.19
C LEU A 149 -15.77 -2.50 -8.93
N SER A 150 -16.13 -1.88 -7.80
CA SER A 150 -15.25 -1.69 -6.64
C SER A 150 -14.56 -2.97 -6.12
N ILE A 151 -13.28 -2.85 -5.74
CA ILE A 151 -12.47 -3.95 -5.22
C ILE A 151 -12.10 -3.65 -3.76
N THR A 152 -12.34 -4.62 -2.86
CA THR A 152 -11.86 -4.54 -1.48
C THR A 152 -10.60 -5.37 -1.33
N LEU A 153 -9.49 -4.72 -0.97
CA LEU A 153 -8.24 -5.38 -0.61
C LEU A 153 -8.22 -5.57 0.91
N ASN A 154 -8.03 -6.82 1.35
CA ASN A 154 -7.96 -7.20 2.76
C ASN A 154 -6.53 -7.67 3.07
N TRP A 155 -5.90 -7.14 4.12
CA TRP A 155 -4.54 -7.52 4.51
C TRP A 155 -4.54 -8.51 5.70
N PRO A 156 -4.52 -9.83 5.48
CA PRO A 156 -4.59 -10.80 6.56
C PRO A 156 -3.27 -10.93 7.34
N HIS A 157 -3.38 -11.25 8.63
CA HIS A 157 -2.25 -11.50 9.54
C HIS A 157 -1.49 -12.82 9.22
N ARG A 158 -1.97 -13.63 8.27
CA ARG A 158 -1.36 -14.87 7.75
C ARG A 158 -2.18 -15.35 6.53
N SER A 159 -1.51 -15.81 5.47
CA SER A 159 -2.05 -16.47 4.26
C SER A 159 -2.29 -15.62 3.00
N SER A 160 -1.98 -16.24 1.87
CA SER A 160 -1.78 -15.75 0.50
C SER A 160 -3.06 -15.44 -0.30
N SER A 161 -4.19 -15.12 0.34
CA SER A 161 -5.44 -14.82 -0.35
C SER A 161 -5.61 -13.30 -0.58
N TRP A 162 -4.85 -12.76 -1.54
CA TRP A 162 -4.76 -11.32 -1.85
C TRP A 162 -6.02 -10.71 -2.51
N CYS A 163 -7.07 -11.49 -2.76
CA CYS A 163 -8.25 -11.02 -3.47
C CYS A 163 -9.44 -11.91 -3.11
N SER A 164 -10.33 -11.47 -2.20
CA SER A 164 -11.45 -12.31 -1.75
C SER A 164 -12.84 -11.75 -2.03
N SER A 165 -13.00 -10.54 -2.57
CA SER A 165 -14.36 -10.10 -2.93
C SER A 165 -14.36 -8.90 -3.88
N ALA A 166 -14.52 -9.18 -5.17
CA ALA A 166 -15.35 -8.31 -5.99
C ALA A 166 -16.80 -8.64 -5.61
N MET A 167 -17.50 -7.75 -4.90
CA MET A 167 -18.93 -7.91 -4.70
C MET A 167 -19.62 -7.71 -6.05
N CYS A 168 -20.07 -8.81 -6.66
CA CYS A 168 -20.98 -8.80 -7.81
C CYS A 168 -22.38 -8.34 -7.37
#